data_AF-A0A1Y5R6J7-F1
#
_entry.id   AF-A0A1Y5R6J7-F1
#
_cell.length_a   1.000
_cell.length_b   1.000
_cell.length_c   1.000
_cell.angle_alpha   90.00
_cell.angle_beta   90.00
_cell.angle_gamma   90.00
#
_symmetry.space_group_name_H-M   'P 1'
#
loop_
_entity.id
_entity.type
_entity.pdbx_description
1 polymer ?
#
loop_
_entity_poly.entity_id
_entity_poly.type
_entity_poly.pdbx_seq_one_letter_code
_entity_poly.pdbx_strand_id
1 'polypeptide(L)'
;MKPGDHAPKVQLGHPSRLRDEHGLRVTVFVLGFFILFVLMLTHDEIAQDMVARGMIDASQTEAAELAIGAVLFLFWGALTVGVLRFMRRLHRGPGKGARG
;
A
#
# COMPACT_ATOMS: atom_id res chain seq x y z
N MET A 1 -10.86 47.33 20.37
CA MET A 1 -10.77 46.60 19.09
C MET A 1 -9.39 46.84 18.49
N LYS A 2 -8.58 45.80 18.28
CA LYS A 2 -7.37 45.86 17.44
C LYS A 2 -7.42 44.67 16.46
N PRO A 3 -7.39 44.91 15.15
CA PRO A 3 -7.35 43.86 14.14
C PRO A 3 -5.90 43.48 13.86
N GLY A 4 -5.61 42.19 13.73
CA GLY A 4 -4.26 41.69 13.45
C GLY A 4 -4.25 40.22 13.07
N ASP A 5 -4.31 39.99 11.76
CA ASP A 5 -3.87 38.82 11.00
C ASP A 5 -3.77 37.47 11.72
N HIS A 6 -4.81 36.66 11.55
CA HIS A 6 -4.70 35.20 11.67
C HIS A 6 -4.30 34.61 10.31
N ALA A 7 -3.05 34.83 9.89
CA ALA A 7 -2.48 34.02 8.83
C ALA A 7 -2.37 32.57 9.36
N PRO A 8 -3.00 31.57 8.72
CA PRO A 8 -2.83 30.18 9.12
C PRO A 8 -1.37 29.82 8.88
N LYS A 9 -0.59 29.69 9.96
CA LYS A 9 0.75 29.10 9.88
C LYS A 9 0.57 27.67 9.37
N VAL A 10 0.80 27.46 8.08
CA VAL A 10 0.92 26.13 7.49
C VAL A 10 2.15 25.51 8.13
N GLN A 11 1.92 24.77 9.22
CA GLN A 11 2.93 24.03 9.92
C GLN A 11 3.25 22.80 9.06
N LEU A 12 4.07 22.99 8.03
CA LEU A 12 4.70 21.91 7.28
C LEU A 12 5.49 21.08 8.30
N GLY A 13 4.93 19.92 8.64
CA GLY A 13 5.48 19.02 9.65
C GLY A 13 6.93 18.68 9.33
N HIS A 14 7.80 18.83 10.33
CA HIS A 14 9.23 18.58 10.23
C HIS A 14 9.51 17.20 9.57
N PRO A 15 10.30 17.13 8.48
CA PRO A 15 10.57 15.88 7.75
C PRO A 15 11.20 14.79 8.63
N SER A 16 11.78 15.16 9.76
CA SER A 16 12.37 14.25 10.75
C SER A 16 11.36 13.31 11.42
N ARG A 17 10.05 13.60 11.42
CA ARG A 17 9.00 12.69 11.95
C ARG A 17 8.71 11.49 11.05
N LEU A 18 9.22 11.46 9.81
CA LEU A 18 9.13 10.29 8.94
C LEU A 18 10.14 9.19 9.31
N ARG A 19 11.07 9.44 10.23
CA ARG A 19 11.97 8.41 10.79
C ARG A 19 11.34 7.63 11.95
N ASP A 20 10.15 8.02 12.41
CA ASP A 20 9.38 7.21 13.36
C ASP A 20 8.93 5.89 12.70
N GLU A 21 8.65 4.86 13.50
CA GLU A 21 8.13 3.56 13.04
C GLU A 21 6.96 3.68 12.05
N HIS A 22 6.17 4.76 12.15
CA HIS A 22 5.07 5.05 11.25
C HIS A 22 5.51 5.38 9.81
N GLY A 23 6.61 6.12 9.63
CA GLY A 23 7.13 6.46 8.31
C GLY A 23 7.67 5.23 7.59
N LEU A 24 8.42 4.37 8.30
CA LEU A 24 8.86 3.08 7.77
C LEU A 24 7.67 2.23 7.30
N ARG A 25 6.60 2.14 8.10
CA ARG A 25 5.40 1.37 7.73
C ARG A 25 4.71 1.95 6.50
N VAL A 26 4.62 3.27 6.37
CA VAL A 26 4.07 3.93 5.17
C VAL A 26 4.93 3.61 3.94
N THR A 27 6.26 3.73 4.04
CA THR A 27 7.18 3.37 2.96
C THR A 27 7.01 1.91 2.54
N VAL A 28 6.88 0.99 3.49
CA VAL A 28 6.64 -0.44 3.20
C VAL A 28 5.32 -0.65 2.48
N PHE A 29 4.23 0.03 2.87
CA PHE A 29 2.96 -0.06 2.15
C PHE A 29 3.08 0.48 0.73
N VAL A 30 3.69 1.66 0.55
CA VAL A 30 3.88 2.27 -0.77
C VAL A 30 4.71 1.35 -1.66
N LEU A 31 5.83 0.83 -1.15
CA LEU A 31 6.69 -0.09 -1.89
C LEU A 31 5.94 -1.40 -2.22
N GLY A 32 5.17 -1.95 -1.28
CA GLY A 32 4.36 -3.13 -1.51
C GLY A 32 3.31 -2.93 -2.61
N PHE A 33 2.60 -1.79 -2.60
CA PHE A 33 1.66 -1.45 -3.67
C PHE A 33 2.35 -1.23 -5.00
N PHE A 34 3.53 -0.59 -5.00
CA PHE A 34 4.29 -0.37 -6.23
C PHE A 34 4.75 -1.69 -6.84
N ILE A 35 5.28 -2.62 -6.04
CA ILE A 35 5.67 -3.96 -6.50
C ILE A 35 4.45 -4.72 -7.03
N LEU A 36 3.33 -4.73 -6.31
CA LEU A 36 2.10 -5.38 -6.79
C LEU A 36 1.57 -4.75 -8.07
N PHE A 37 1.68 -3.43 -8.21
CA PHE A 37 1.27 -2.72 -9.41
C PHE A 37 2.10 -3.16 -10.62
N VAL A 38 3.43 -3.20 -10.48
CA VAL A 38 4.31 -3.69 -11.55
C VAL A 38 3.98 -5.14 -11.89
N LEU A 39 3.82 -6.02 -10.88
CA LEU A 39 3.45 -7.41 -11.11
C LEU A 39 2.09 -7.55 -11.80
N MET A 40 1.11 -6.72 -11.45
CA MET A 40 -0.19 -6.70 -12.14
C MET A 40 -0.08 -6.24 -13.59
N LEU A 41 0.85 -5.34 -13.92
CA LEU A 41 1.06 -4.92 -15.31
C LEU A 41 1.71 -6.00 -16.17
N THR A 42 2.53 -6.89 -15.58
CA THR A 42 3.34 -7.87 -16.32
C THR A 42 2.93 -9.32 -16.08
N HIS A 43 1.76 -9.59 -15.47
CA HIS A 43 1.40 -10.95 -15.07
C HIS A 43 1.09 -11.88 -16.25
N ASP A 44 0.62 -11.31 -17.36
CA ASP A 44 0.45 -11.99 -18.64
C ASP A 44 1.80 -12.37 -19.25
N GLU A 45 2.77 -11.46 -19.26
CA GLU A 45 4.15 -11.74 -19.68
C GLU A 45 4.80 -12.83 -18.82
N ILE A 46 4.51 -12.86 -17.51
CA ILE A 46 4.97 -13.93 -16.62
C ILE A 46 4.40 -15.27 -17.07
N ALA A 47 3.09 -15.37 -17.35
CA ALA A 47 2.48 -16.61 -17.81
C ALA A 47 3.07 -17.09 -19.14
N GLN A 48 3.33 -16.17 -20.08
CA GLN A 48 3.99 -16.48 -21.35
C GLN A 48 5.43 -16.95 -21.16
N ASP A 49 6.20 -16.33 -20.25
CA ASP A 49 7.56 -16.77 -19.92
C ASP A 49 7.55 -18.19 -19.29
N MET A 50 6.50 -18.54 -18.54
CA MET A 50 6.33 -19.91 -18.02
C MET A 50 6.15 -20.95 -19.14
N VAL A 51 5.39 -20.62 -20.19
CA VAL A 51 5.25 -21.47 -21.38
C VAL A 51 6.57 -21.56 -22.13
N ALA A 52 7.25 -20.42 -22.35
CA ALA A 52 8.51 -20.36 -23.07
C ALA A 52 9.61 -21.20 -22.42
N ARG A 53 9.59 -21.33 -21.08
CA ARG A 53 10.50 -22.16 -20.30
C ARG A 53 10.06 -23.63 -20.18
N GLY A 54 8.92 -23.98 -20.76
CA GLY A 54 8.35 -25.33 -20.68
C GLY A 54 7.86 -25.71 -19.28
N MET A 55 7.58 -24.73 -18.40
CA MET A 55 7.04 -24.99 -17.06
C MET A 55 5.55 -25.34 -17.10
N ILE A 56 4.82 -24.83 -18.10
CA ILE A 56 3.41 -25.13 -18.37
C ILE A 56 3.19 -25.33 -19.87
N ASP A 57 2.13 -26.05 -20.21
CA ASP A 57 1.68 -26.20 -21.59
C ASP A 57 1.03 -24.90 -22.09
N ALA A 58 1.19 -24.56 -23.37
CA ALA A 58 0.56 -23.40 -24.00
C ALA A 58 -0.97 -23.41 -23.86
N SER A 59 -1.60 -24.58 -23.81
CA SER A 59 -3.04 -24.75 -23.55
C SER A 59 -3.48 -24.32 -22.14
N GLN A 60 -2.55 -24.21 -21.20
CA GLN A 60 -2.82 -23.82 -19.81
C GLN A 60 -2.47 -22.35 -19.52
N THR A 61 -2.01 -21.60 -20.51
CA THR A 61 -1.56 -20.20 -20.33
C THR A 61 -2.65 -19.32 -19.73
N GLU A 62 -3.86 -19.36 -20.30
CA GLU A 62 -5.00 -18.57 -19.82
C GLU A 62 -5.37 -18.91 -18.37
N ALA A 63 -5.37 -20.21 -18.02
CA ALA A 63 -5.63 -20.63 -16.65
C ALA A 63 -4.54 -20.16 -15.68
N ALA A 64 -3.28 -20.16 -16.12
CA ALA A 64 -2.16 -19.64 -15.35
C ALA A 64 -2.25 -18.11 -15.17
N GLU A 65 -2.58 -17.35 -16.21
CA GLU A 65 -2.82 -15.91 -16.13
C GLU A 65 -3.89 -15.58 -15.09
N LEU A 66 -5.04 -16.27 -15.14
CA LEU A 66 -6.11 -16.12 -14.16
C LEU A 66 -5.68 -16.46 -12.74
N ALA A 67 -4.91 -17.54 -12.57
CA ALA A 67 -4.40 -17.95 -11.27
C ALA A 67 -3.43 -16.92 -10.68
N ILE A 68 -2.48 -16.43 -11.49
CA ILE A 68 -1.53 -15.39 -11.08
C ILE A 68 -2.28 -14.10 -10.74
N GLY A 69 -3.19 -13.67 -11.61
CA GLY A 69 -4.03 -12.49 -11.39
C GLY A 69 -4.84 -12.60 -10.09
N ALA A 70 -5.44 -13.76 -9.82
CA ALA A 70 -6.19 -14.01 -8.59
C ALA A 70 -5.30 -13.91 -7.34
N VAL A 71 -4.08 -14.48 -7.38
CA VAL A 71 -3.12 -14.38 -6.29
C VAL A 71 -2.69 -12.92 -6.05
N LEU A 72 -2.37 -12.18 -7.11
CA LEU A 72 -2.03 -10.76 -7.03
C LEU A 72 -3.19 -9.92 -6.45
N PHE A 73 -4.42 -10.23 -6.84
CA PHE A 73 -5.62 -9.60 -6.30
C PHE A 73 -5.78 -9.83 -4.80
N LEU A 74 -5.53 -11.05 -4.31
CA LEU A 74 -5.55 -11.35 -2.88
C LEU A 74 -4.48 -10.56 -2.11
N PHE A 75 -3.26 -10.46 -2.65
CA PHE A 75 -2.22 -9.63 -2.04
C PHE A 75 -2.59 -8.15 -2.02
N TRP A 76 -3.19 -7.63 -3.08
CA TRP A 76 -3.68 -6.26 -3.13
C TRP A 76 -4.76 -6.01 -2.08
N GLY A 77 -5.70 -6.94 -1.92
CA GLY A 77 -6.72 -6.89 -0.87
C GLY A 77 -6.11 -6.91 0.53
N ALA A 78 -5.12 -7.78 0.77
CA ALA A 78 -4.41 -7.86 2.05
C ALA A 78 -3.67 -6.55 2.38
N LEU A 79 -2.97 -5.95 1.42
CA LEU A 79 -2.32 -4.64 1.61
C LEU A 79 -3.34 -3.54 1.89
N THR A 80 -4.46 -3.52 1.17
CA THR A 80 -5.55 -2.56 1.39
C THR A 80 -6.11 -2.66 2.81
N VAL A 81 -6.41 -3.87 3.27
CA VAL A 81 -6.85 -4.11 4.65
C VAL A 81 -5.75 -3.69 5.65
N GLY A 82 -4.48 -3.94 5.33
CA GLY A 82 -3.32 -3.51 6.11
C GLY A 82 -3.28 -1.98 6.30
N VAL A 83 -3.44 -1.22 5.21
CA VAL A 83 -3.50 0.25 5.25
C VAL A 83 -4.70 0.73 6.06
N LEU A 84 -5.89 0.17 5.84
CA LEU A 84 -7.08 0.54 6.60
C LEU A 84 -6.89 0.29 8.10
N ARG A 85 -6.28 -0.83 8.49
CA ARG A 85 -5.94 -1.13 9.89
C ARG A 85 -4.92 -0.14 10.45
N PHE A 86 -3.91 0.22 9.66
CA PHE A 86 -2.90 1.21 10.03
C PHE A 86 -3.53 2.60 10.25
N MET A 87 -4.35 3.07 9.31
CA MET A 87 -5.08 4.35 9.42
C MET A 87 -6.01 4.37 10.65
N ARG A 88 -6.72 3.27 10.93
CA ARG A 88 -7.54 3.16 12.14
C ARG A 88 -6.72 3.28 13.43
N ARG A 89 -5.49 2.78 13.47
CA ARG A 89 -4.59 2.93 14.62
C ARG A 89 -4.10 4.37 14.78
N LEU A 90 -3.77 5.04 13.68
CA LEU A 90 -3.38 6.45 13.69
C LEU A 90 -4.50 7.35 14.21
N HIS A 91 -5.74 7.12 13.78
CA HIS A 91 -6.92 7.86 14.27
C HIS A 91 -7.29 7.55 15.73
N ARG A 92 -6.73 6.50 16.35
CA ARG A 92 -6.96 6.15 17.76
C ARG A 92 -5.91 6.73 18.73
N GLY A 93 -5.05 7.66 18.27
CA GLY A 93 -4.14 8.46 19.13
C GLY A 93 -4.88 9.29 20.20
N PRO A 94 -4.19 9.75 21.26
CA PRO A 94 -4.62 9.72 22.66
C PRO A 94 -5.85 10.59 22.94
N GLY A 95 -7.04 9.99 22.85
CA GLY A 95 -8.30 10.67 23.10
C GLY A 95 -9.33 9.73 23.68
N LYS A 96 -9.14 9.35 24.95
CA LYS A 96 -10.13 8.91 25.98
C LYS A 96 -9.42 8.07 27.04
N GLY A 97 -8.91 8.74 28.07
CA GLY A 97 -8.23 8.10 29.20
C GLY A 97 -7.75 9.08 30.29
N ALA A 98 -7.86 10.40 30.07
CA ALA A 98 -7.56 11.42 31.06
C ALA A 98 -8.74 12.38 31.17
N ARG A 99 -9.75 12.04 31.97
CA ARG A 99 -10.66 12.95 32.68
C ARG A 99 -11.64 12.10 33.50
N GLY A 100 -11.56 12.26 34.82
CA GLY A 100 -12.56 11.86 35.80
C GLY A 100 -12.33 10.48 36.37
#